data_AF-A0A1F6SN86-F1
#
_entry.id   AF-A0A1F6SN86-F1
#
_cell.length_a   1.000
_cell.length_b   1.000
_cell.length_c   1.000
_cell.angle_alpha   90.00
_cell.angle_beta   90.00
_cell.angle_gamma   90.00
#
_symmetry.space_group_name_H-M   'P 1'
#
loop_
_entity.id
_entity.type
_entity.pdbx_description
1 polymer ?
#
loop_
_entity_poly.entity_id
_entity_poly.type
_entity_poly.pdbx_seq_one_letter_code
_entity_poly.pdbx_strand_id
1 'polypeptide(L)'
;MEDAEKNKSEAVQKTEISKQEENKASGETAQEKVVAYRELKSYEKSGKTWKSVVIPPKTSQADLIALARELHRKDSKSYFHIFDDDAKFQEYMDWDINYGKVRDKDGKVKTIDQCLDTNYCRTLVQQQKYAYPFPEAWSDKHEIAMINEMLDISGGTMKWKLSSPLGIEIAGL
;
A
#
# COMPACT_ATOMS: atom_id res chain seq x y z
N MET A 1 60.35 39.52 12.54
CA MET A 1 58.92 39.22 12.78
C MET A 1 58.19 40.51 12.51
N GLU A 2 57.90 40.72 11.24
CA GLU A 2 57.42 41.97 10.65
C GLU A 2 55.89 42.01 10.67
N ASP A 3 55.39 43.13 11.19
CA ASP A 3 54.32 44.01 10.73
C ASP A 3 52.98 43.47 10.19
N ALA A 4 51.94 43.98 10.85
CA ALA A 4 50.58 44.13 10.36
C ALA A 4 50.44 45.46 9.59
N GLU A 5 49.64 45.53 8.51
CA GLU A 5 48.60 46.56 8.30
C GLU A 5 47.85 46.46 6.94
N LYS A 6 46.53 46.63 7.06
CA LYS A 6 45.48 47.16 6.14
C LYS A 6 45.88 47.87 4.83
N ASN A 7 45.12 47.58 3.75
CA ASN A 7 44.25 48.50 2.96
C ASN A 7 43.72 47.75 1.71
N LYS A 8 42.43 47.52 1.45
CA LYS A 8 41.25 48.36 1.15
C LYS A 8 41.17 48.88 -0.31
N SER A 9 40.10 48.44 -1.00
CA SER A 9 39.32 49.12 -2.08
C SER A 9 40.02 49.36 -3.44
N GLU A 10 39.40 49.36 -4.62
CA GLU A 10 38.06 49.04 -5.16
C GLU A 10 38.14 49.24 -6.69
N ALA A 11 37.09 48.82 -7.41
CA ALA A 11 36.65 49.33 -8.72
C ALA A 11 37.37 48.86 -10.00
N VAL A 12 36.74 48.64 -11.16
CA VAL A 12 35.35 48.38 -11.64
C VAL A 12 35.50 48.12 -13.16
N GLN A 13 34.49 47.45 -13.75
CA GLN A 13 34.06 47.44 -15.17
C GLN A 13 34.16 46.08 -15.86
N LYS A 14 33.22 45.64 -16.70
CA LYS A 14 31.84 46.03 -17.06
C LYS A 14 31.47 45.06 -18.18
N THR A 15 30.42 44.25 -18.06
CA THR A 15 29.63 43.85 -19.25
C THR A 15 28.22 43.49 -18.81
N GLU A 16 27.32 44.45 -19.04
CA GLU A 16 25.87 44.23 -19.14
C GLU A 16 25.55 43.60 -20.51
N ILE A 17 24.49 42.79 -20.59
CA ILE A 17 23.23 43.08 -21.33
C ILE A 17 22.47 41.76 -21.61
N SER A 18 21.31 41.67 -20.97
CA SER A 18 20.00 41.16 -21.43
C SER A 18 19.89 39.89 -22.27
N LYS A 19 19.07 38.95 -21.78
CA LYS A 19 17.65 38.87 -22.16
C LYS A 19 16.90 37.88 -21.28
N GLN A 20 15.83 38.37 -20.67
CA GLN A 20 14.68 37.54 -20.31
C GLN A 20 14.11 36.96 -21.59
N GLU A 21 14.01 35.63 -21.67
CA GLU A 21 12.97 34.98 -22.43
C GLU A 21 12.28 33.98 -21.50
N GLU A 22 10.98 34.22 -21.37
CA GLU A 22 9.99 33.40 -20.73
C GLU A 22 10.00 32.00 -21.34
N ASN A 23 10.60 31.03 -20.66
CA ASN A 23 10.18 29.63 -20.83
C ASN A 23 9.06 29.33 -19.83
N LYS A 24 7.91 29.92 -20.14
CA LYS A 24 6.60 29.45 -19.74
C LYS A 24 6.30 28.19 -20.56
N ALA A 25 7.01 27.10 -20.27
CA ALA A 25 6.50 25.75 -20.49
C ALA A 25 5.64 25.46 -19.25
N SER A 26 4.42 25.98 -19.21
CA SER A 26 3.26 25.17 -19.57
C SER A 26 3.47 23.76 -19.04
N GLY A 27 3.35 23.63 -17.72
CA GLY A 27 3.12 22.36 -17.07
C GLY A 27 1.82 21.81 -17.64
N GLU A 28 1.97 21.15 -18.78
CA GLU A 28 1.00 20.21 -19.30
C GLU A 28 0.90 19.16 -18.20
N THR A 29 -0.07 19.34 -17.31
CA THR A 29 -0.52 18.32 -16.39
C THR A 29 -0.85 17.14 -17.27
N ALA A 30 0.09 16.20 -17.40
CA ALA A 30 -0.16 14.92 -18.01
C ALA A 30 -1.40 14.40 -17.31
N GLN A 31 -2.53 14.35 -18.04
CA GLN A 31 -3.75 13.78 -17.52
C GLN A 31 -3.36 12.39 -17.04
N GLU A 32 -3.38 12.23 -15.72
CA GLU A 32 -2.94 11.01 -15.04
C GLU A 32 -3.80 9.89 -15.62
N LYS A 33 -3.18 9.05 -16.46
CA LYS A 33 -3.90 8.01 -17.19
C LYS A 33 -4.39 7.01 -16.15
N VAL A 34 -5.68 7.04 -15.90
CA VAL A 34 -6.30 6.12 -14.95
C VAL A 34 -6.17 4.70 -15.49
N VAL A 35 -5.52 3.83 -14.72
CA VAL A 35 -5.36 2.41 -15.02
C VAL A 35 -6.75 1.77 -15.08
N ALA A 36 -7.01 0.96 -16.11
CA ALA A 36 -8.22 0.17 -16.14
C ALA A 36 -8.16 -0.90 -15.03
N TYR A 37 -9.23 -1.03 -14.25
CA TYR A 37 -9.35 -2.07 -13.23
C TYR A 37 -10.75 -2.68 -13.24
N ARG A 38 -10.86 -3.87 -12.64
CA ARG A 38 -12.14 -4.51 -12.35
C ARG A 38 -12.27 -4.73 -10.85
N GLU A 39 -13.44 -4.40 -10.31
CA GLU A 39 -13.76 -4.70 -8.91
C GLU A 39 -14.12 -6.19 -8.75
N LEU A 40 -13.62 -6.77 -7.67
CA LEU A 40 -13.99 -8.09 -7.18
C LEU A 40 -15.01 -7.95 -6.03
N LYS A 41 -15.44 -9.08 -5.50
CA LYS A 41 -16.36 -9.12 -4.36
C LYS A 41 -15.73 -8.39 -3.14
N SER A 42 -16.51 -7.52 -2.51
CA SER A 42 -16.13 -6.85 -1.26
C SER A 42 -16.60 -7.67 -0.04
N TYR A 43 -15.96 -7.46 1.11
CA TYR A 43 -16.29 -8.15 2.36
C TYR A 43 -15.99 -7.28 3.59
N GLU A 44 -16.55 -7.67 4.74
CA GLU A 44 -16.35 -6.97 6.01
C GLU A 44 -15.38 -7.75 6.89
N LYS A 45 -14.39 -7.06 7.46
CA LYS A 45 -13.44 -7.62 8.42
C LYS A 45 -13.06 -6.57 9.45
N SER A 46 -13.14 -6.93 10.74
CA SER A 46 -12.81 -6.02 11.85
C SER A 46 -13.56 -4.68 11.81
N GLY A 47 -14.81 -4.69 11.35
CA GLY A 47 -15.65 -3.48 11.22
C GLY A 47 -15.24 -2.54 10.08
N LYS A 48 -14.43 -3.02 9.15
CA LYS A 48 -13.97 -2.28 7.97
C LYS A 48 -14.39 -3.04 6.71
N THR A 49 -14.84 -2.28 5.71
CA THR A 49 -15.09 -2.79 4.37
C THR A 49 -13.76 -2.96 3.65
N TRP A 50 -13.50 -4.18 3.19
CA TRP A 50 -12.41 -4.51 2.29
C TRP A 50 -12.95 -4.68 0.88
N LYS A 51 -12.41 -3.90 -0.03
CA LYS A 51 -12.63 -3.99 -1.47
C LYS A 51 -11.41 -4.64 -2.11
N SER A 52 -11.60 -5.21 -3.28
CA SER A 52 -10.50 -5.83 -4.02
C SER A 52 -10.64 -5.50 -5.49
N VAL A 53 -9.52 -5.19 -6.13
CA VAL A 53 -9.49 -4.85 -7.56
C VAL A 53 -8.44 -5.67 -8.28
N VAL A 54 -8.68 -5.94 -9.57
CA VAL A 54 -7.72 -6.55 -10.48
C VAL A 54 -7.26 -5.53 -11.49
N ILE A 55 -5.96 -5.43 -11.68
CA ILE A 55 -5.30 -4.56 -12.67
C ILE A 55 -4.56 -5.40 -13.71
N PRO A 56 -4.21 -4.83 -14.88
CA PRO A 56 -3.34 -5.50 -15.83
C PRO A 56 -1.99 -5.89 -15.19
N PRO A 57 -1.42 -7.05 -15.54
CA PRO A 57 -0.09 -7.43 -15.07
C PRO A 57 0.95 -6.43 -15.57
N LYS A 58 2.04 -6.30 -14.82
CA LYS A 58 3.14 -5.35 -15.10
C LYS A 58 2.70 -3.88 -15.13
N THR A 59 1.64 -3.52 -14.40
CA THR A 59 1.28 -2.12 -14.14
C THR A 59 2.45 -1.41 -13.47
N SER A 60 2.78 -0.19 -13.93
CA SER A 60 3.90 0.56 -13.38
C SER A 60 3.61 1.10 -11.97
N GLN A 61 4.64 1.44 -11.21
CA GLN A 61 4.45 2.04 -9.89
C GLN A 61 3.70 3.39 -9.96
N ALA A 62 3.97 4.22 -10.98
CA ALA A 62 3.29 5.50 -11.16
C ALA A 62 1.79 5.30 -11.42
N ASP A 63 1.46 4.33 -12.28
CA ASP A 63 0.09 3.91 -12.57
C ASP A 63 -0.63 3.37 -11.33
N LEU A 64 0.08 2.59 -10.50
CA LEU A 64 -0.44 2.07 -9.24
C LEU A 64 -0.75 3.18 -8.23
N ILE A 65 0.12 4.20 -8.12
CA ILE A 65 -0.10 5.37 -7.27
C ILE A 65 -1.32 6.16 -7.76
N ALA A 66 -1.43 6.40 -9.07
CA ALA A 66 -2.57 7.08 -9.67
C ALA A 66 -3.89 6.36 -9.35
N LEU A 67 -3.92 5.04 -9.54
CA LEU A 67 -5.06 4.21 -9.18
C LEU A 67 -5.39 4.32 -7.69
N ALA A 68 -4.38 4.25 -6.82
CA ALA A 68 -4.60 4.28 -5.39
C ALA A 68 -5.22 5.60 -4.92
N ARG A 69 -4.76 6.74 -5.47
CA ARG A 69 -5.37 8.06 -5.24
C ARG A 69 -6.82 8.11 -5.72
N GLU A 70 -7.10 7.52 -6.88
CA GLU A 70 -8.45 7.48 -7.43
C GLU A 70 -9.40 6.65 -6.55
N LEU A 71 -8.97 5.45 -6.12
CA LEU A 71 -9.74 4.57 -5.23
C LEU A 71 -10.03 5.27 -3.89
N HIS A 72 -9.01 5.89 -3.29
CA HIS A 72 -9.16 6.64 -2.05
C HIS A 72 -10.11 7.84 -2.21
N ARG A 73 -10.03 8.57 -3.31
CA ARG A 73 -10.94 9.69 -3.62
C ARG A 73 -12.38 9.23 -3.79
N LYS A 74 -12.58 8.05 -4.40
CA LYS A 74 -13.91 7.45 -4.61
C LYS A 74 -14.51 6.93 -3.30
N ASP A 75 -13.69 6.32 -2.46
CA ASP A 75 -14.11 5.77 -1.18
C ASP A 75 -12.95 5.76 -0.17
N SER A 76 -12.91 6.81 0.64
CA SER A 76 -11.90 7.00 1.66
C SER A 76 -12.16 6.21 2.95
N LYS A 77 -13.19 5.37 2.99
CA LYS A 77 -13.55 4.55 4.17
C LYS A 77 -13.19 3.08 4.01
N SER A 78 -13.16 2.58 2.77
CA SER A 78 -12.87 1.17 2.47
C SER A 78 -11.37 0.91 2.30
N TYR A 79 -10.89 -0.21 2.83
CA TYR A 79 -9.56 -0.72 2.51
C TYR A 79 -9.57 -1.44 1.16
N PHE A 80 -8.41 -1.54 0.51
CA PHE A 80 -8.29 -2.16 -0.80
C PHE A 80 -7.15 -3.17 -0.84
N HIS A 81 -7.41 -4.35 -1.40
CA HIS A 81 -6.39 -5.21 -1.99
C HIS A 81 -6.33 -4.98 -3.50
N ILE A 82 -5.13 -4.99 -4.06
CA ILE A 82 -4.88 -4.81 -5.49
C ILE A 82 -4.15 -6.06 -5.99
N PHE A 83 -4.76 -6.75 -6.94
CA PHE A 83 -4.21 -7.95 -7.56
C PHE A 83 -3.97 -7.77 -9.05
N ASP A 84 -3.11 -8.58 -9.66
CA ASP A 84 -2.99 -8.67 -11.13
C ASP A 84 -3.55 -9.97 -11.75
N ASP A 85 -4.04 -10.86 -10.89
CA ASP A 85 -4.77 -12.09 -11.23
C ASP A 85 -5.84 -12.33 -10.16
N ASP A 86 -6.95 -12.98 -10.50
CA ASP A 86 -8.02 -13.33 -9.54
C ASP A 86 -8.32 -14.82 -9.43
N ALA A 87 -7.49 -15.68 -10.03
CA ALA A 87 -7.73 -17.12 -10.08
C ALA A 87 -7.88 -17.78 -8.69
N LYS A 88 -7.24 -17.21 -7.66
CA LYS A 88 -7.31 -17.68 -6.27
C LYS A 88 -7.90 -16.65 -5.30
N PHE A 89 -8.52 -15.59 -5.82
CA PHE A 89 -9.09 -14.54 -4.99
C PHE A 89 -10.12 -15.06 -3.98
N GLN A 90 -10.96 -16.02 -4.38
CA GLN A 90 -11.96 -16.60 -3.47
C GLN A 90 -11.29 -17.33 -2.29
N GLU A 91 -10.21 -18.09 -2.53
CA GLU A 91 -9.44 -18.76 -1.48
C GLU A 91 -8.75 -17.73 -0.56
N TYR A 92 -8.21 -16.65 -1.13
CA TYR A 92 -7.62 -15.54 -0.37
C TYR A 92 -8.67 -14.86 0.53
N MET A 93 -9.82 -14.48 -0.02
CA MET A 93 -10.89 -13.82 0.73
C MET A 93 -11.43 -14.72 1.85
N ASP A 94 -11.62 -16.01 1.58
CA ASP A 94 -12.07 -16.97 2.59
C ASP A 94 -11.04 -17.12 3.71
N TRP A 95 -9.74 -17.12 3.41
CA TRP A 95 -8.67 -17.06 4.40
C TRP A 95 -8.73 -15.76 5.21
N ASP A 96 -8.84 -14.61 4.55
CA ASP A 96 -8.72 -13.31 5.20
C ASP A 96 -9.87 -13.02 6.20
N ILE A 97 -11.09 -13.39 5.82
CA ILE A 97 -12.30 -13.32 6.68
C ILE A 97 -12.17 -14.27 7.88
N ASN A 98 -11.47 -15.39 7.71
CA ASN A 98 -11.37 -16.46 8.71
C ASN A 98 -9.97 -16.56 9.33
N TYR A 99 -9.19 -15.49 9.26
CA TYR A 99 -7.80 -15.48 9.71
C TYR A 99 -7.66 -16.03 11.13
N GLY A 100 -6.72 -16.97 11.31
CA GLY A 100 -6.44 -17.59 12.59
C GLY A 100 -7.46 -18.64 13.07
N LYS A 101 -8.52 -18.94 12.30
CA LYS A 101 -9.47 -20.00 12.66
C LYS A 101 -8.92 -21.40 12.32
N VAL A 102 -9.20 -22.35 13.20
CA VAL A 102 -8.83 -23.76 13.07
C VAL A 102 -10.06 -24.66 13.19
N ARG A 103 -9.92 -25.94 12.81
CA ARG A 103 -10.94 -26.96 13.06
C ARG A 103 -10.65 -27.63 14.40
N ASP A 104 -11.59 -27.54 15.34
CA ASP A 104 -11.48 -28.23 16.63
C ASP A 104 -11.59 -29.76 16.47
N LYS A 105 -11.55 -30.49 17.59
CA LYS A 105 -11.66 -31.96 17.60
C LYS A 105 -12.99 -32.48 17.02
N ASP A 106 -14.03 -31.65 17.04
CA ASP A 106 -15.35 -31.97 16.48
C ASP A 106 -15.47 -31.52 15.00
N GLY A 107 -14.38 -30.99 14.42
CA GLY A 107 -14.35 -30.49 13.04
C GLY A 107 -14.97 -29.11 12.85
N LYS A 108 -15.39 -28.43 13.92
CA LYS A 108 -16.02 -27.11 13.87
C LYS A 108 -14.95 -26.03 13.72
N VAL A 109 -15.24 -25.03 12.89
CA VAL A 109 -14.36 -23.87 12.69
C VAL A 109 -14.51 -22.93 13.88
N LYS A 110 -13.40 -22.63 14.55
CA LYS A 110 -13.35 -21.82 15.77
C LYS A 110 -12.13 -20.90 15.77
N THR A 111 -12.25 -19.75 16.42
CA THR A 111 -11.07 -19.01 16.90
C THR A 111 -10.48 -19.71 18.13
N ILE A 112 -9.22 -19.42 18.46
CA ILE A 112 -8.52 -20.07 19.59
C ILE A 112 -9.27 -19.88 20.91
N ASP A 113 -9.82 -18.68 21.15
CA ASP A 113 -10.60 -18.30 22.33
C ASP A 113 -11.96 -19.00 22.41
N GLN A 114 -12.49 -19.50 21.28
CA GLN A 114 -13.73 -20.26 21.21
C GLN A 114 -13.52 -21.78 21.37
N CYS A 115 -12.27 -22.24 21.43
CA CYS A 115 -11.97 -23.66 21.58
C CYS A 115 -12.10 -24.11 23.04
N LEU A 116 -12.85 -25.20 23.25
CA LEU A 116 -12.92 -25.88 24.55
C LEU A 116 -11.56 -26.43 24.97
N ASP A 117 -10.81 -27.00 24.02
CA ASP A 117 -9.43 -27.43 24.20
C ASP A 117 -8.48 -26.42 23.55
N THR A 118 -8.10 -25.40 24.31
CA THR A 118 -7.23 -24.32 23.83
C THR A 118 -5.83 -24.82 23.46
N ASN A 119 -5.31 -25.85 24.13
CA ASN A 119 -3.99 -26.41 23.84
C ASN A 119 -3.96 -27.12 22.48
N TYR A 120 -5.01 -27.87 22.17
CA TYR A 120 -5.18 -28.49 20.86
C TYR A 120 -5.23 -27.43 19.75
N CYS A 121 -6.12 -26.43 19.87
CA CYS A 121 -6.23 -25.38 18.86
C CYS A 121 -4.96 -24.54 18.71
N ARG A 122 -4.26 -24.24 19.82
CA ARG A 122 -2.96 -23.56 19.78
C ARG A 122 -1.91 -24.37 19.02
N THR A 123 -1.89 -25.69 19.20
CA THR A 123 -0.98 -26.59 18.48
C THR A 123 -1.28 -26.57 16.98
N LEU A 124 -2.55 -26.57 16.58
CA LEU A 124 -2.92 -26.45 15.16
C LEU A 124 -2.42 -25.14 14.55
N VAL A 125 -2.56 -24.01 15.26
CA VAL A 125 -2.05 -22.72 14.81
C VAL A 125 -0.52 -22.73 14.70
N GLN A 126 0.19 -23.31 15.68
CA GLN A 126 1.65 -23.46 15.62
C GLN A 126 2.11 -24.32 14.43
N GLN A 127 1.28 -25.29 14.02
CA GLN A 127 1.51 -26.13 12.85
C GLN A 127 0.95 -25.52 11.55
N GLN A 128 0.44 -24.29 11.58
CA GLN A 128 -0.22 -23.61 10.46
C GLN A 128 -1.40 -24.40 9.84
N LYS A 129 -2.07 -25.25 10.64
CA LYS A 129 -3.24 -26.04 10.23
C LYS A 129 -4.54 -25.23 10.37
N TYR A 130 -4.66 -24.20 9.54
CA TYR A 130 -5.84 -23.36 9.49
C TYR A 130 -7.02 -24.04 8.79
N ALA A 131 -8.24 -23.68 9.17
CA ALA A 131 -9.45 -24.17 8.51
C ALA A 131 -9.58 -23.68 7.06
N TYR A 132 -8.95 -22.54 6.77
CA TYR A 132 -8.87 -21.88 5.48
C TYR A 132 -7.39 -21.61 5.21
N PRO A 133 -6.72 -22.41 4.38
CA PRO A 133 -5.30 -22.21 4.08
C PRO A 133 -5.09 -20.95 3.24
N PHE A 134 -4.00 -20.23 3.52
CA PHE A 134 -3.59 -19.08 2.73
C PHE A 134 -3.04 -19.54 1.37
N PRO A 135 -3.47 -18.98 0.23
CA PRO A 135 -2.90 -19.31 -1.08
C PRO A 135 -1.53 -18.61 -1.28
N GLU A 136 -0.55 -18.94 -0.44
CA GLU A 136 0.75 -18.25 -0.29
C GLU A 136 1.46 -18.01 -1.63
N ALA A 137 1.77 -19.08 -2.37
CA ALA A 137 2.49 -18.96 -3.64
C ALA A 137 1.77 -18.11 -4.70
N TRP A 138 0.43 -18.02 -4.62
CA TRP A 138 -0.33 -17.15 -5.50
C TRP A 138 -0.33 -15.71 -4.99
N SER A 139 -0.60 -15.48 -3.70
CA SER A 139 -0.65 -14.14 -3.11
C SER A 139 0.72 -13.44 -3.20
N ASP A 140 1.81 -14.15 -2.91
CA ASP A 140 3.19 -13.64 -3.03
C ASP A 140 3.51 -13.09 -4.43
N LYS A 141 2.84 -13.63 -5.45
CA LYS A 141 3.06 -13.27 -6.84
C LYS A 141 2.04 -12.24 -7.35
N HIS A 142 0.80 -12.35 -6.91
CA HIS A 142 -0.34 -11.71 -7.54
C HIS A 142 -0.99 -10.62 -6.70
N GLU A 143 -0.72 -10.55 -5.39
CA GLU A 143 -1.09 -9.40 -4.57
C GLU A 143 -0.03 -8.32 -4.73
N ILE A 144 -0.38 -7.24 -5.43
CA ILE A 144 0.55 -6.20 -5.84
C ILE A 144 0.69 -5.15 -4.75
N ALA A 145 -0.43 -4.76 -4.14
CA ALA A 145 -0.45 -3.72 -3.12
C ALA A 145 -1.73 -3.75 -2.29
N MET A 146 -1.69 -3.00 -1.19
CA MET A 146 -2.82 -2.71 -0.32
C MET A 146 -2.92 -1.21 -0.07
N ILE A 147 -4.15 -0.74 0.10
CA ILE A 147 -4.46 0.62 0.55
C ILE A 147 -5.25 0.51 1.85
N ASN A 148 -4.66 0.94 2.96
CA ASN A 148 -5.32 0.94 4.27
C ASN A 148 -4.74 2.02 5.19
N GLU A 149 -5.36 2.16 6.36
CA GLU A 149 -4.85 3.02 7.42
C GLU A 149 -3.70 2.30 8.16
N MET A 150 -2.51 2.90 8.16
CA MET A 150 -1.35 2.42 8.91
C MET A 150 -0.83 3.51 9.85
N LEU A 151 -0.16 3.08 10.93
CA LEU A 151 0.49 4.01 11.85
C LEU A 151 1.66 4.71 11.15
N ASP A 152 1.57 6.04 11.06
CA ASP A 152 2.69 6.88 10.71
C ASP A 152 3.59 7.07 11.94
N ILE A 153 4.73 6.36 11.95
CA ILE A 153 5.69 6.35 13.05
C ILE A 153 6.24 7.76 13.32
N SER A 154 6.31 8.63 12.30
CA SER A 154 6.85 9.98 12.45
C SER A 154 5.91 10.93 13.20
N GLY A 155 4.59 10.69 13.12
CA GLY A 155 3.57 11.58 13.67
C GLY A 155 2.61 10.93 14.67
N GLY A 156 2.72 9.62 14.89
CA GLY A 156 1.84 8.86 15.79
C GLY A 156 0.38 8.81 15.36
N THR A 157 0.07 9.10 14.09
CA THR A 157 -1.29 9.17 13.55
C THR A 157 -1.54 8.06 12.54
N MET A 158 -2.79 7.61 12.43
CA MET A 158 -3.18 6.70 11.36
C MET A 158 -3.31 7.49 10.07
N LYS A 159 -2.62 7.05 9.01
CA LYS A 159 -2.69 7.63 7.67
C LYS A 159 -2.96 6.56 6.65
N TRP A 160 -3.68 6.94 5.61
CA TRP A 160 -3.82 6.10 4.43
C TRP A 160 -2.48 5.92 3.75
N LYS A 161 -2.13 4.68 3.45
CA LYS A 161 -0.88 4.34 2.77
C LYS A 161 -1.15 3.35 1.66
N LEU A 162 -0.46 3.55 0.54
CA LEU A 162 -0.21 2.49 -0.42
C LEU A 162 0.99 1.69 0.07
N SER A 163 0.86 0.38 0.12
CA SER A 163 1.91 -0.51 0.62
C SER A 163 1.95 -1.81 -0.17
N SER A 164 3.09 -2.49 -0.16
CA SER A 164 3.18 -3.90 -0.54
C SER A 164 2.37 -4.78 0.42
N PRO A 165 2.08 -6.04 0.08
CA PRO A 165 1.44 -7.00 0.99
C PRO A 165 2.19 -7.17 2.33
N LEU A 166 3.51 -6.91 2.34
CA LEU A 166 4.35 -6.97 3.53
C LEU A 166 4.28 -5.70 4.40
N GLY A 167 3.46 -4.72 4.04
CA GLY A 167 3.31 -3.45 4.76
C GLY A 167 4.43 -2.44 4.51
N ILE A 168 5.32 -2.70 3.54
CA ILE A 168 6.33 -1.73 3.10
C ILE A 168 5.65 -0.66 2.25
N GLU A 169 5.74 0.60 2.66
CA GLU A 169 5.12 1.73 1.96
C GLU A 169 5.66 1.89 0.53
N ILE A 170 4.74 1.98 -0.43
CA ILE A 170 5.01 2.35 -1.81
C ILE A 170 4.67 3.84 -1.90
N ALA A 171 5.68 4.70 -1.71
CA ALA A 171 5.52 6.15 -1.58
C ALA A 171 4.59 6.75 -2.65
N GLY A 172 3.73 7.69 -2.26
CA GLY A 172 2.94 8.49 -3.20
C GLY A 172 1.45 8.66 -2.90
N LEU A 173 0.95 8.05 -1.81
CA LEU A 173 -0.40 8.31 -1.29
C LEU A 173 -0.41 9.47 -0.29
#